data_AF-A0A9P0PP96-F1
#
_entry.id   AF-A0A9P0PP96-F1
#
_cell.length_a   1.000
_cell.length_b   1.000
_cell.length_c   1.000
_cell.angle_alpha   90.00
_cell.angle_beta   90.00
_cell.angle_gamma   90.00
#
_symmetry.space_group_name_H-M   'P 1'
#
loop_
_entity.id
_entity.type
_entity.pdbx_description
1 polymer ?
#
loop_
_entity_poly.entity_id
_entity_poly.type
_entity_poly.pdbx_seq_one_letter_code
_entity_poly.pdbx_strand_id
1 'polypeptide(L)'
;MVTSPHHQQHHQNNNNQQQQHHAQAQQRQNNRSHHHHSNHHHHYHHANNNGHAHRDKTDVMLRRAHGLVERFRSRAELMRIDPCPPKLLDGGPWDQLSQAVWDVFASKAQNEKTYETKIALWKNIFLYIRKYLSNYGLFMVGSTMSGFGLDNSDIDMCLLTKPLIHDPRIDSLQHLNSIKTLLIKYGLSVDPEVILAKVPILKFKDKETGFEIDLNCNNSVGIRNTHMLHCYARLDWRVRPLVVAIKLWAQSNAINDAKNMTVSSYSWALMVIHFLQCGVTPPVLPCLHGMMPEKFNSEIENHTMDVQEEIASTKNFTSDNSMSLGELLTGFLQYYSTFNYNEYAISVRTGCRLPIDECRFQKAPKNDPHQWKYLCIEEPFDFTNTARSVYDLDVFRHIKNIITKSFDELTRTKMLNNILPVNLEEQEQS
;
A
#
# COMPACT_ATOMS: atom_id res chain seq x y z
N MET A 1 13.51 75.41 -14.83
CA MET A 1 13.22 76.45 -13.84
C MET A 1 12.74 75.77 -12.56
N VAL A 2 13.43 76.10 -11.47
CA VAL A 2 13.12 75.88 -10.05
C VAL A 2 13.17 74.44 -9.50
N THR A 3 13.94 74.32 -8.41
CA THR A 3 14.50 73.16 -7.72
C THR A 3 13.73 72.77 -6.45
N SER A 4 14.06 71.57 -5.92
CA SER A 4 14.23 71.22 -4.49
C SER A 4 13.12 70.38 -3.77
N PRO A 5 13.39 69.73 -2.61
CA PRO A 5 13.65 68.28 -2.50
C PRO A 5 12.80 67.58 -1.40
N HIS A 6 12.79 66.24 -1.28
CA HIS A 6 12.66 65.49 -0.01
C HIS A 6 12.65 63.96 -0.24
N HIS A 7 13.79 63.33 -0.03
CA HIS A 7 13.93 61.88 0.15
C HIS A 7 14.73 61.66 1.43
N GLN A 8 14.04 61.76 2.58
CA GLN A 8 14.53 61.37 3.90
C GLN A 8 13.37 61.44 4.89
N GLN A 9 12.43 60.48 4.85
CA GLN A 9 11.45 60.31 5.94
C GLN A 9 10.73 58.95 6.02
N HIS A 10 11.10 57.93 5.23
CA HIS A 10 10.41 56.62 5.28
C HIS A 10 11.16 55.49 6.02
N HIS A 11 12.32 55.75 6.63
CA HIS A 11 13.09 54.74 7.37
C HIS A 11 13.04 54.84 8.90
N GLN A 12 12.18 55.69 9.48
CA GLN A 12 12.10 55.87 10.94
C GLN A 12 10.83 55.34 11.61
N ASN A 13 9.87 54.75 10.87
CA ASN A 13 8.60 54.29 11.47
C ASN A 13 8.45 52.76 11.67
N ASN A 14 9.42 51.92 11.28
CA ASN A 14 9.32 50.47 11.49
C ASN A 14 10.07 49.92 12.72
N ASN A 15 10.90 50.73 13.40
CA ASN A 15 11.67 50.27 14.57
C ASN A 15 10.95 50.44 15.92
N ASN A 16 9.80 51.12 15.97
CA ASN A 16 9.09 51.37 17.23
C ASN A 16 7.94 50.38 17.54
N GLN A 17 7.59 49.48 16.63
CA GLN A 17 6.58 48.43 16.91
C GLN A 17 7.16 47.08 17.36
N GLN A 18 8.45 46.83 17.13
CA GLN A 18 9.13 45.61 17.61
C GLN A 18 9.68 45.70 19.04
N GLN A 19 9.77 46.90 19.63
CA GLN A 19 10.25 47.07 21.01
C GLN A 19 9.16 47.03 22.10
N GLN A 20 7.87 47.01 21.73
CA GLN A 20 6.77 46.94 22.71
C GLN A 20 6.26 45.52 23.02
N HIS A 21 6.62 44.49 22.24
CA HIS A 21 6.21 43.10 22.52
C HIS A 21 7.21 42.30 23.37
N HIS A 22 8.45 42.77 23.56
CA HIS A 22 9.43 42.10 24.42
C HIS A 22 9.40 42.51 25.89
N ALA A 23 8.64 43.54 26.26
CA ALA A 23 8.52 44.02 27.65
C ALA A 23 7.41 43.32 28.47
N GLN A 24 6.57 42.46 27.87
CA GLN A 24 5.47 41.77 28.58
C GLN A 24 5.70 40.26 28.84
N ALA A 25 6.82 39.69 28.37
CA ALA A 25 7.12 38.26 28.56
C ALA A 25 8.00 37.97 29.80
N GLN A 26 8.57 38.98 30.46
CA GLN A 26 9.51 38.79 31.59
C GLN A 26 8.92 39.06 32.99
N GLN A 27 7.61 39.27 33.13
CA GLN A 27 6.95 39.54 34.42
C GLN A 27 6.02 38.41 34.94
N ARG A 28 6.09 37.20 34.38
CA ARG A 28 5.25 36.06 34.85
C ARG A 28 6.03 34.85 35.40
N GLN A 29 7.32 35.01 35.74
CA GLN A 29 8.14 33.92 36.29
C GLN A 29 8.67 34.13 37.71
N ASN A 30 8.28 35.19 38.43
CA ASN A 30 8.79 35.48 39.77
C ASN A 30 7.69 35.67 40.82
N ASN A 31 6.81 34.69 40.98
CA ASN A 31 5.98 34.60 42.19
C ASN A 31 5.46 33.19 42.42
N ARG A 32 6.18 32.42 43.23
CA ARG A 32 5.66 31.66 44.40
C ARG A 32 6.65 30.58 44.82
N SER A 33 7.57 30.97 45.69
CA SER A 33 8.29 30.08 46.59
C SER A 33 8.04 30.53 48.03
N HIS A 34 7.76 29.55 48.89
CA HIS A 34 7.64 29.58 50.36
C HIS A 34 6.24 29.77 50.95
N HIS A 35 5.64 28.66 51.42
CA HIS A 35 5.46 28.45 52.87
C HIS A 35 5.12 26.99 53.27
N HIS A 36 5.76 26.58 54.36
CA HIS A 36 5.45 25.57 55.38
C HIS A 36 5.69 24.04 55.23
N HIS A 37 6.53 23.59 56.17
CA HIS A 37 6.71 22.25 56.73
C HIS A 37 5.44 21.62 57.32
N SER A 38 5.32 20.29 57.21
CA SER A 38 5.12 19.44 58.39
C SER A 38 5.69 18.02 58.15
N ASN A 39 6.41 17.52 59.15
CA ASN A 39 6.91 16.15 59.28
C ASN A 39 5.76 15.18 59.55
N HIS A 40 5.79 13.97 58.98
CA HIS A 40 5.35 12.75 59.68
C HIS A 40 6.06 11.51 59.11
N HIS A 41 6.69 10.75 60.01
CA HIS A 41 7.19 9.39 59.79
C HIS A 41 6.03 8.44 59.47
N HIS A 42 6.24 7.46 58.58
CA HIS A 42 6.00 6.05 58.89
C HIS A 42 6.47 5.08 57.78
N HIS A 43 7.28 4.12 58.24
CA HIS A 43 7.29 2.68 57.97
C HIS A 43 7.38 2.12 56.54
N TYR A 44 8.40 1.28 56.41
CA TYR A 44 8.59 0.22 55.43
C TYR A 44 7.31 -0.59 55.15
N HIS A 45 6.96 -0.72 53.87
CA HIS A 45 6.45 -1.97 53.31
C HIS A 45 6.91 -2.09 51.85
N HIS A 46 7.94 -2.91 51.64
CA HIS A 46 8.25 -3.47 50.33
C HIS A 46 7.12 -4.42 49.93
N ALA A 47 6.12 -3.92 49.20
CA ALA A 47 5.17 -4.74 48.47
C ALA A 47 5.65 -4.90 47.03
N ASN A 48 5.90 -6.15 46.67
CA ASN A 48 6.38 -6.63 45.38
C ASN A 48 5.33 -6.34 44.28
N ASN A 49 5.37 -5.14 43.69
CA ASN A 49 4.32 -4.65 42.77
C ASN A 49 4.57 -4.97 41.27
N ASN A 50 5.57 -5.80 40.97
CA ASN A 50 5.93 -6.13 39.57
C ASN A 50 4.95 -7.11 38.89
N GLY A 51 4.03 -7.76 39.63
CA GLY A 51 3.05 -8.69 39.08
C GLY A 51 1.79 -8.04 38.49
N HIS A 52 1.31 -6.93 39.07
CA HIS A 52 0.04 -6.30 38.64
C HIS A 52 0.20 -5.46 37.39
N ALA A 53 1.26 -4.66 37.28
CA ALA A 53 1.52 -3.84 36.09
C ALA A 53 1.75 -4.68 34.81
N HIS A 54 2.29 -5.88 34.95
CA HIS A 54 2.52 -6.79 33.82
C HIS A 54 1.22 -7.50 33.37
N ARG A 55 0.31 -7.82 34.30
CA ARG A 55 -1.04 -8.35 33.97
C ARG A 55 -1.91 -7.29 33.28
N ASP A 56 -1.91 -6.05 33.75
CA ASP A 56 -2.69 -4.96 33.12
C ASP A 56 -2.23 -4.63 31.69
N LYS A 57 -0.92 -4.56 31.45
CA LYS A 57 -0.38 -4.39 30.08
C LYS A 57 -0.67 -5.59 29.18
N THR A 58 -0.85 -6.78 29.75
CA THR A 58 -1.25 -7.99 29.02
C THR A 58 -2.68 -7.89 28.53
N ASP A 59 -3.56 -7.45 29.42
CA ASP A 59 -4.98 -7.30 29.16
C ASP A 59 -5.28 -6.15 28.17
N VAL A 60 -4.56 -5.02 28.26
CA VAL A 60 -4.72 -3.89 27.32
C VAL A 60 -4.37 -4.24 25.87
N MET A 61 -3.25 -4.95 25.64
CA MET A 61 -2.86 -5.33 24.27
C MET A 61 -3.69 -6.50 23.72
N LEU A 62 -4.16 -7.41 24.57
CA LEU A 62 -5.12 -8.42 24.17
C LEU A 62 -6.43 -7.77 23.74
N ARG A 63 -6.95 -6.82 24.54
CA ARG A 63 -8.09 -5.96 24.15
C ARG A 63 -7.83 -5.22 22.84
N ARG A 64 -6.63 -4.67 22.63
CA ARG A 64 -6.26 -4.00 21.37
C ARG A 64 -6.29 -4.96 20.18
N ALA A 65 -5.74 -6.16 20.32
CA ALA A 65 -5.76 -7.19 19.27
C ALA A 65 -7.19 -7.64 18.96
N HIS A 66 -8.01 -7.88 19.98
CA HIS A 66 -9.43 -8.19 19.81
C HIS A 66 -10.18 -7.05 19.12
N GLY A 67 -10.01 -5.80 19.56
CA GLY A 67 -10.63 -4.65 18.92
C GLY A 67 -10.15 -4.40 17.49
N LEU A 68 -8.90 -4.74 17.16
CA LEU A 68 -8.40 -4.73 15.77
C LEU A 68 -9.08 -5.80 14.92
N VAL A 69 -9.20 -7.03 15.44
CA VAL A 69 -9.91 -8.12 14.73
C VAL A 69 -11.38 -7.80 14.53
N GLU A 70 -12.06 -7.26 15.54
CA GLU A 70 -13.45 -6.83 15.40
C GLU A 70 -13.61 -5.75 14.34
N ARG A 71 -12.67 -4.79 14.25
CA ARG A 71 -12.66 -3.79 13.18
C ARG A 71 -12.41 -4.39 11.80
N PHE A 72 -11.48 -5.34 11.68
CA PHE A 72 -11.26 -6.03 10.41
C PHE A 72 -12.50 -6.82 9.99
N ARG A 73 -13.12 -7.55 10.93
CA ARG A 73 -14.34 -8.31 10.66
C ARG A 73 -15.51 -7.40 10.29
N SER A 74 -15.72 -6.29 10.99
CA SER A 74 -16.77 -5.32 10.64
C SER A 74 -16.56 -4.67 9.26
N ARG A 75 -15.36 -4.81 8.68
CA ARG A 75 -15.01 -4.29 7.36
C ARG A 75 -14.84 -5.38 6.31
N ALA A 76 -15.01 -6.65 6.66
CA ALA A 76 -14.98 -7.75 5.71
C ALA A 76 -16.03 -7.55 4.60
N GLU A 77 -17.19 -6.98 4.96
CA GLU A 77 -18.25 -6.60 4.03
C GLU A 77 -17.77 -5.65 2.92
N LEU A 78 -16.79 -4.79 3.19
CA LEU A 78 -16.23 -3.85 2.21
C LEU A 78 -15.47 -4.53 1.07
N MET A 79 -15.06 -5.78 1.30
CA MET A 79 -14.34 -6.62 0.34
C MET A 79 -15.23 -7.70 -0.26
N ARG A 80 -16.50 -7.76 0.14
CA ARG A 80 -17.45 -8.73 -0.39
C ARG A 80 -17.57 -8.58 -1.91
N ILE A 81 -17.65 -9.72 -2.58
CA ILE A 81 -17.94 -9.79 -4.00
C ILE A 81 -19.46 -9.68 -4.12
N ASP A 82 -19.92 -8.62 -4.78
CA ASP A 82 -21.33 -8.50 -5.15
C ASP A 82 -21.67 -9.66 -6.10
N PRO A 83 -22.76 -10.41 -5.96
CA PRO A 83 -23.11 -11.43 -6.95
C PRO A 83 -23.66 -10.82 -8.27
N CYS A 84 -24.15 -9.57 -8.25
CA CYS A 84 -24.83 -8.96 -9.39
C CYS A 84 -24.38 -7.49 -9.55
N PRO A 85 -23.18 -7.25 -10.10
CA PRO A 85 -22.66 -5.90 -10.18
C PRO A 85 -23.49 -5.07 -11.18
N PRO A 86 -23.61 -3.76 -10.95
CA PRO A 86 -24.47 -2.90 -11.73
C PRO A 86 -23.95 -2.76 -13.17
N LYS A 87 -24.82 -2.96 -14.16
CA LYS A 87 -24.50 -2.81 -15.60
C LYS A 87 -23.32 -3.70 -16.05
N LEU A 88 -23.24 -4.93 -15.54
CA LEU A 88 -22.27 -5.92 -16.04
C LEU A 88 -22.43 -6.16 -17.54
N LEU A 89 -23.69 -6.31 -17.94
CA LEU A 89 -24.12 -6.55 -19.30
C LEU A 89 -24.96 -5.35 -19.75
N ASP A 90 -24.68 -4.84 -20.93
CA ASP A 90 -25.37 -3.68 -21.51
C ASP A 90 -26.03 -3.98 -22.87
N GLY A 91 -26.00 -5.24 -23.30
CA GLY A 91 -26.46 -5.69 -24.61
C GLY A 91 -25.45 -5.45 -25.73
N GLY A 92 -24.24 -5.00 -25.39
CA GLY A 92 -23.16 -4.69 -26.31
C GLY A 92 -22.38 -5.91 -26.78
N PRO A 93 -21.47 -5.73 -27.77
CA PRO A 93 -20.68 -6.81 -28.34
C PRO A 93 -19.64 -7.39 -27.37
N TRP A 94 -19.43 -6.75 -26.22
CA TRP A 94 -18.45 -7.14 -25.21
C TRP A 94 -19.06 -7.88 -24.01
N ASP A 95 -20.37 -8.09 -23.98
CA ASP A 95 -21.08 -8.72 -22.85
C ASP A 95 -20.51 -10.07 -22.46
N GLN A 96 -20.22 -10.93 -23.46
CA GLN A 96 -19.64 -12.25 -23.20
C GLN A 96 -18.26 -12.14 -22.54
N LEU A 97 -17.45 -11.17 -22.97
CA LEU A 97 -16.15 -10.91 -22.36
C LEU A 97 -16.29 -10.34 -20.95
N SER A 98 -17.18 -9.38 -20.75
CA SER A 98 -17.49 -8.77 -19.46
C SER A 98 -17.92 -9.83 -18.45
N GLN A 99 -18.81 -10.74 -18.84
CA GLN A 99 -19.25 -11.86 -18.01
C GLN A 99 -18.09 -12.79 -17.68
N ALA A 100 -17.28 -13.19 -18.66
CA ALA A 100 -16.14 -14.07 -18.42
C ALA A 100 -15.11 -13.47 -17.45
N VAL A 101 -14.80 -12.17 -17.59
CA VAL A 101 -13.92 -11.44 -16.67
C VAL A 101 -14.48 -11.45 -15.26
N TRP A 102 -15.79 -11.22 -15.13
CA TRP A 102 -16.48 -11.25 -13.86
C TRP A 102 -16.47 -12.63 -13.21
N ASP A 103 -16.74 -13.69 -13.98
CA ASP A 103 -16.77 -15.07 -13.48
C ASP A 103 -15.39 -15.51 -12.97
N VAL A 104 -14.33 -15.15 -13.68
CA VAL A 104 -12.94 -15.39 -13.24
C VAL A 104 -12.66 -14.62 -11.96
N PHE A 105 -13.06 -13.34 -11.88
CA PHE A 105 -12.90 -12.55 -10.66
C PHE A 105 -13.65 -13.16 -9.48
N ALA A 106 -14.94 -13.46 -9.65
CA ALA A 106 -15.79 -14.00 -8.58
C ALA A 106 -15.31 -15.36 -8.08
N SER A 107 -14.71 -16.19 -8.95
CA SER A 107 -14.21 -17.52 -8.59
C SER A 107 -12.80 -17.53 -7.99
N LYS A 108 -11.94 -16.54 -8.29
CA LYS A 108 -10.54 -16.53 -7.86
C LYS A 108 -10.21 -15.48 -6.79
N ALA A 109 -11.00 -14.40 -6.70
CA ALA A 109 -10.76 -13.34 -5.74
C ALA A 109 -10.95 -13.83 -4.30
N GLN A 110 -10.21 -13.21 -3.37
CA GLN A 110 -10.26 -13.56 -1.97
C GLN A 110 -11.68 -13.44 -1.42
N ASN A 111 -12.24 -14.56 -0.97
CA ASN A 111 -13.55 -14.61 -0.34
C ASN A 111 -13.50 -14.24 1.15
N GLU A 112 -14.67 -14.03 1.75
CA GLU A 112 -14.81 -13.60 3.15
C GLU A 112 -14.20 -14.60 4.14
N LYS A 113 -14.42 -15.90 3.94
CA LYS A 113 -13.88 -16.95 4.81
C LYS A 113 -12.35 -16.98 4.79
N THR A 114 -11.76 -16.87 3.59
CA THR A 114 -10.31 -16.76 3.42
C THR A 114 -9.78 -15.52 4.16
N TYR A 115 -10.43 -14.36 3.98
CA TYR A 115 -10.07 -13.13 4.68
C TYR A 115 -10.11 -13.30 6.20
N GLU A 116 -11.21 -13.82 6.77
CA GLU A 116 -11.34 -14.03 8.21
C GLU A 116 -10.26 -14.98 8.77
N THR A 117 -9.91 -16.03 8.01
CA THR A 117 -8.85 -16.98 8.37
C THR A 117 -7.49 -16.26 8.44
N LYS A 118 -7.18 -15.41 7.45
CA LYS A 118 -5.96 -14.60 7.43
C LYS A 118 -5.91 -13.60 8.59
N ILE A 119 -7.03 -12.96 8.94
CA ILE A 119 -7.11 -12.05 10.09
C ILE A 119 -6.90 -12.79 11.41
N ALA A 120 -7.47 -13.99 11.57
CA ALA A 120 -7.25 -14.81 12.75
C ALA A 120 -5.78 -15.23 12.90
N LEU A 121 -5.13 -15.61 11.80
CA LEU A 121 -3.72 -15.94 11.75
C LEU A 121 -2.83 -14.73 12.11
N TRP A 122 -3.12 -13.55 11.55
CA TRP A 122 -2.44 -12.31 11.94
C TRP A 122 -2.56 -12.01 13.43
N LYS A 123 -3.75 -12.19 14.01
CA LYS A 123 -3.97 -12.01 15.45
C LYS A 123 -3.08 -12.96 16.26
N ASN A 124 -2.98 -14.22 15.85
CA ASN A 124 -2.13 -15.20 16.52
C ASN A 124 -0.66 -14.78 16.45
N ILE A 125 -0.17 -14.43 15.26
CA ILE A 125 1.22 -13.97 15.05
C ILE A 125 1.52 -12.72 15.87
N PHE A 126 0.60 -11.74 15.89
CA PHE A 126 0.68 -10.57 16.76
C PHE A 126 0.88 -10.99 18.22
N LEU A 127 0.00 -11.82 18.77
CA LEU A 127 0.12 -12.27 20.17
C LEU A 127 1.41 -13.05 20.45
N TYR A 128 1.95 -13.78 19.49
CA TYR A 128 3.24 -14.46 19.64
C TYR A 128 4.42 -13.50 19.65
N ILE A 129 4.53 -12.57 18.68
CA ILE A 129 5.62 -11.58 18.61
C ILE A 129 5.75 -10.79 19.92
N ARG A 130 4.62 -10.59 20.61
CA ARG A 130 4.57 -9.96 21.94
C ARG A 130 5.45 -10.62 23.01
N LYS A 131 5.71 -11.93 22.90
CA LYS A 131 6.60 -12.65 23.82
C LYS A 131 8.07 -12.18 23.71
N TYR A 132 8.41 -11.54 22.59
CA TYR A 132 9.72 -10.97 22.31
C TYR A 132 9.72 -9.43 22.36
N LEU A 133 8.72 -8.76 21.75
CA LEU A 133 8.63 -7.30 21.66
C LEU A 133 7.42 -6.74 22.41
N SER A 134 7.63 -5.76 23.29
CA SER A 134 6.56 -5.18 24.11
C SER A 134 5.87 -3.96 23.47
N ASN A 135 6.53 -3.28 22.53
CA ASN A 135 6.00 -2.10 21.85
C ASN A 135 6.30 -2.17 20.34
N TYR A 136 5.28 -2.52 19.56
CA TYR A 136 5.36 -2.63 18.11
C TYR A 136 3.95 -2.46 17.50
N GLY A 137 3.91 -2.21 16.19
CA GLY A 137 2.72 -2.37 15.36
C GLY A 137 2.92 -3.53 14.38
N LEU A 138 1.91 -4.34 14.15
CA LEU A 138 1.92 -5.33 13.08
C LEU A 138 0.79 -4.98 12.13
N PHE A 139 1.13 -4.63 10.90
CA PHE A 139 0.17 -4.25 9.89
C PHE A 139 0.05 -5.39 8.90
N MET A 140 -1.18 -5.80 8.61
CA MET A 140 -1.44 -6.59 7.42
C MET A 140 -1.44 -5.65 6.22
N VAL A 141 -0.68 -6.00 5.18
CA VAL A 141 -0.48 -5.18 3.99
C VAL A 141 -0.69 -6.02 2.73
N GLY A 142 -0.46 -5.42 1.57
CA GLY A 142 -0.46 -6.13 0.30
C GLY A 142 -1.83 -6.61 -0.13
N SER A 143 -1.84 -7.73 -0.84
CA SER A 143 -3.00 -8.23 -1.58
C SER A 143 -4.21 -8.53 -0.69
N THR A 144 -3.96 -9.00 0.53
CA THR A 144 -5.02 -9.35 1.50
C THR A 144 -5.88 -8.14 1.89
N MET A 145 -5.28 -6.94 1.95
CA MET A 145 -5.93 -5.73 2.47
C MET A 145 -6.27 -4.69 1.39
N SER A 146 -5.58 -4.74 0.25
CA SER A 146 -5.79 -3.81 -0.88
C SER A 146 -7.09 -4.04 -1.66
N GLY A 147 -7.70 -5.22 -1.53
CA GLY A 147 -8.89 -5.62 -2.31
C GLY A 147 -8.58 -6.29 -3.66
N PHE A 148 -7.29 -6.51 -3.95
CA PHE A 148 -6.79 -7.20 -5.15
C PHE A 148 -6.21 -8.60 -4.86
N GLY A 149 -6.53 -9.17 -3.69
CA GLY A 149 -6.11 -10.51 -3.27
C GLY A 149 -6.89 -11.61 -3.97
N LEU A 150 -6.19 -12.72 -4.23
CA LEU A 150 -6.78 -14.00 -4.62
C LEU A 150 -6.92 -14.90 -3.38
N ASP A 151 -7.72 -15.95 -3.48
CA ASP A 151 -7.92 -16.89 -2.37
C ASP A 151 -6.63 -17.58 -1.92
N ASN A 152 -5.72 -17.87 -2.86
CA ASN A 152 -4.41 -18.45 -2.60
C ASN A 152 -3.29 -17.43 -2.38
N SER A 153 -3.58 -16.13 -2.33
CA SER A 153 -2.52 -15.12 -2.19
C SER A 153 -1.86 -15.16 -0.81
N ASP A 154 -0.55 -14.92 -0.79
CA ASP A 154 0.27 -14.79 0.40
C ASP A 154 -0.25 -13.71 1.37
N ILE A 155 0.17 -13.82 2.62
CA ILE A 155 -0.09 -12.84 3.66
C ILE A 155 1.14 -11.96 3.83
N ASP A 156 1.05 -10.71 3.36
CA ASP A 156 2.09 -9.72 3.60
C ASP A 156 1.87 -9.01 4.95
N MET A 157 2.92 -8.93 5.77
CA MET A 157 2.91 -8.21 7.04
C MET A 157 4.06 -7.22 7.14
N CYS A 158 3.81 -6.07 7.77
CA CYS A 158 4.81 -5.07 8.10
C CYS A 158 4.86 -4.88 9.62
N LEU A 159 6.01 -5.23 10.21
CA LEU A 159 6.32 -4.96 11.60
C LEU A 159 6.87 -3.53 11.71
N LEU A 160 6.21 -2.66 12.47
CA LEU A 160 6.74 -1.36 12.85
C LEU A 160 7.28 -1.41 14.27
N THR A 161 8.56 -1.09 14.42
CA THR A 161 9.24 -0.96 15.72
C THR A 161 9.80 0.45 15.87
N LYS A 162 10.11 0.85 17.10
CA LYS A 162 10.93 2.05 17.31
C LYS A 162 12.38 1.67 17.01
N PRO A 163 13.09 2.40 16.12
CA PRO A 163 14.48 2.10 15.80
C PRO A 163 15.33 2.08 17.07
N LEU A 164 16.04 0.98 17.32
CA LEU A 164 16.96 0.85 18.46
C LEU A 164 18.40 1.24 18.09
N ILE A 165 18.76 1.14 16.80
CA ILE A 165 20.12 1.32 16.26
C ILE A 165 20.08 2.38 15.14
N HIS A 166 21.22 3.04 14.88
CA HIS A 166 21.36 4.00 13.79
C HIS A 166 21.21 3.41 12.37
N ASP A 167 21.37 2.09 12.18
CA ASP A 167 21.17 1.42 10.88
C ASP A 167 19.83 0.65 10.85
N PRO A 168 18.82 1.15 10.11
CA PRO A 168 17.51 0.52 9.99
C PRO A 168 17.54 -0.89 9.41
N ARG A 169 18.51 -1.21 8.56
CA ARG A 169 18.62 -2.55 7.94
C ARG A 169 19.08 -3.58 8.96
N ILE A 170 20.08 -3.23 9.77
CA ILE A 170 20.58 -4.12 10.83
C ILE A 170 19.48 -4.37 11.87
N ASP A 171 18.79 -3.31 12.29
CA ASP A 171 17.67 -3.39 13.24
C ASP A 171 16.56 -4.32 12.71
N SER A 172 16.20 -4.15 11.43
CA SER A 172 15.24 -5.03 10.74
C SER A 172 15.69 -6.49 10.76
N LEU A 173 16.94 -6.78 10.40
CA LEU A 173 17.47 -8.14 10.38
C LEU A 173 17.47 -8.77 11.79
N GLN A 174 17.80 -8.01 12.83
CA GLN A 174 17.77 -8.50 14.21
C GLN A 174 16.35 -8.88 14.65
N HIS A 175 15.37 -8.03 14.37
CA HIS A 175 13.97 -8.34 14.67
C HIS A 175 13.47 -9.56 13.89
N LEU A 176 13.74 -9.64 12.59
CA LEU A 176 13.31 -10.77 11.76
C LEU A 176 13.93 -12.09 12.23
N ASN A 177 15.23 -12.12 12.56
CA ASN A 177 15.89 -13.32 13.07
C ASN A 177 15.37 -13.74 14.46
N SER A 178 15.07 -12.77 15.32
CA SER A 178 14.48 -13.05 16.63
C SER A 178 13.07 -13.64 16.51
N ILE A 179 12.26 -13.11 15.60
CA ILE A 179 10.92 -13.64 15.30
C ILE A 179 11.03 -15.03 14.66
N LYS A 180 11.94 -15.26 13.71
CA LYS A 180 12.22 -16.59 13.16
C LYS A 180 12.50 -17.61 14.28
N THR A 181 13.39 -17.27 15.21
CA THR A 181 13.73 -18.14 16.34
C THR A 181 12.51 -18.44 17.22
N LEU A 182 11.65 -17.44 17.42
CA LEU A 182 10.40 -17.59 18.16
C LEU A 182 9.42 -18.54 17.46
N LEU A 183 9.23 -18.39 16.15
CA LEU A 183 8.35 -19.25 15.34
C LEU A 183 8.79 -20.71 15.38
N ILE A 184 10.10 -20.96 15.24
CA ILE A 184 10.70 -22.30 15.35
C ILE A 184 10.47 -22.87 16.75
N LYS A 185 10.77 -22.10 17.80
CA LYS A 185 10.65 -22.54 19.19
C LYS A 185 9.23 -22.99 19.55
N TYR A 186 8.20 -22.33 19.02
CA TYR A 186 6.81 -22.66 19.29
C TYR A 186 6.17 -23.56 18.21
N GLY A 187 6.94 -23.99 17.20
CA GLY A 187 6.45 -24.88 16.14
C GLY A 187 5.32 -24.29 15.29
N LEU A 188 5.31 -22.96 15.10
CA LEU A 188 4.24 -22.22 14.42
C LEU A 188 4.41 -22.15 12.91
N SER A 189 5.63 -22.39 12.42
CA SER A 189 5.98 -22.20 11.01
C SER A 189 6.64 -23.45 10.43
N VAL A 190 6.45 -23.64 9.12
CA VAL A 190 7.24 -24.53 8.27
C VAL A 190 8.25 -23.67 7.49
N ASP A 191 9.49 -24.16 7.38
CA ASP A 191 10.59 -23.58 6.60
C ASP A 191 10.81 -22.06 6.73
N PRO A 192 10.97 -21.50 7.95
CA PRO A 192 11.17 -20.06 8.10
C PRO A 192 12.57 -19.63 7.61
N GLU A 193 12.61 -18.68 6.67
CA GLU A 193 13.82 -18.17 6.03
C GLU A 193 13.86 -16.63 6.03
N VAL A 194 15.03 -16.05 6.35
CA VAL A 194 15.26 -14.61 6.19
C VAL A 194 15.97 -14.37 4.87
N ILE A 195 15.28 -13.75 3.92
CA ILE A 195 15.81 -13.39 2.61
C ILE A 195 16.49 -12.02 2.68
N LEU A 196 17.76 -11.96 2.28
CA LEU A 196 18.62 -10.77 2.38
C LEU A 196 18.49 -9.80 1.19
N ALA A 197 17.26 -9.53 0.73
CA ALA A 197 17.01 -8.57 -0.35
C ALA A 197 17.23 -7.11 0.10
N LYS A 198 16.99 -6.13 -0.79
CA LYS A 198 17.09 -4.68 -0.46
C LYS A 198 16.23 -4.32 0.75
N VAL A 199 15.03 -4.88 0.82
CA VAL A 199 14.20 -4.93 2.04
C VAL A 199 14.25 -6.37 2.54
N PRO A 200 14.84 -6.65 3.71
CA PRO A 200 14.85 -8.00 4.26
C PRO A 200 13.43 -8.49 4.56
N ILE A 201 13.16 -9.77 4.26
CA ILE A 201 11.85 -10.39 4.46
C ILE A 201 12.05 -11.73 5.15
N LEU A 202 11.30 -11.99 6.22
CA LEU A 202 11.13 -13.31 6.80
C LEU A 202 9.97 -14.00 6.09
N LYS A 203 10.27 -15.00 5.27
CA LYS A 203 9.29 -15.87 4.63
C LYS A 203 9.07 -17.12 5.47
N PHE A 204 7.83 -17.55 5.60
CA PHE A 204 7.48 -18.80 6.27
C PHE A 204 6.06 -19.24 5.91
N LYS A 205 5.77 -20.53 6.09
CA LYS A 205 4.42 -21.07 5.91
C LYS A 205 3.78 -21.35 7.26
N ASP A 206 2.53 -20.92 7.46
CA ASP A 206 1.78 -21.26 8.66
C ASP A 206 1.48 -22.77 8.68
N LYS A 207 1.73 -23.41 9.83
CA LYS A 207 1.64 -24.87 9.94
C LYS A 207 0.20 -25.39 9.86
N GLU A 208 -0.78 -24.62 10.35
CA GLU A 208 -2.17 -25.07 10.44
C GLU A 208 -2.93 -24.81 9.14
N THR A 209 -2.81 -23.60 8.61
CA THR A 209 -3.56 -23.13 7.44
C THR A 209 -2.82 -23.35 6.12
N GLY A 210 -1.50 -23.48 6.16
CA GLY A 210 -0.66 -23.58 4.98
C GLY A 210 -0.49 -22.26 4.21
N PHE A 211 -0.93 -21.12 4.74
CA PHE A 211 -0.68 -19.83 4.09
C PHE A 211 0.81 -19.47 4.14
N GLU A 212 1.34 -18.98 3.02
CA GLU A 212 2.65 -18.33 2.98
C GLU A 212 2.54 -16.92 3.57
N ILE A 213 3.55 -16.54 4.35
CA ILE A 213 3.61 -15.26 5.05
C ILE A 213 4.95 -14.59 4.77
N ASP A 214 4.87 -13.35 4.31
CA ASP A 214 6.01 -12.46 4.07
C ASP A 214 6.02 -11.36 5.13
N LEU A 215 6.93 -11.44 6.11
CA LEU A 215 7.09 -10.44 7.16
C LEU A 215 8.31 -9.55 6.88
N ASN A 216 8.07 -8.26 6.65
CA ASN A 216 9.12 -7.24 6.62
C ASN A 216 9.10 -6.38 7.90
N CYS A 217 10.17 -5.61 8.12
CA CYS A 217 10.29 -4.70 9.26
C CYS A 217 10.54 -3.27 8.77
N ASN A 218 9.82 -2.31 9.34
CA ASN A 218 9.93 -0.86 9.12
C ASN A 218 9.82 -0.42 7.64
N ASN A 219 9.10 -1.17 6.80
CA ASN A 219 8.76 -0.74 5.44
C ASN A 219 7.38 -0.05 5.43
N SER A 220 7.31 1.17 5.95
CA SER A 220 6.08 1.96 6.08
C SER A 220 5.40 2.29 4.74
N VAL A 221 6.17 2.37 3.65
CA VAL A 221 5.66 2.59 2.28
C VAL A 221 4.64 1.52 1.87
N GLY A 222 4.88 0.25 2.23
CA GLY A 222 3.95 -0.84 1.92
C GLY A 222 2.57 -0.65 2.56
N ILE A 223 2.51 -0.02 3.74
CA ILE A 223 1.27 0.29 4.44
C ILE A 223 0.50 1.38 3.69
N ARG A 224 1.19 2.45 3.25
CA ARG A 224 0.59 3.56 2.47
C ARG A 224 0.07 3.08 1.12
N ASN A 225 0.85 2.23 0.43
CA ASN A 225 0.44 1.59 -0.83
C ASN A 225 -0.81 0.77 -0.66
N THR A 226 -0.85 -0.07 0.37
CA THR A 226 -2.02 -0.91 0.62
C THR A 226 -3.27 -0.07 0.86
N HIS A 227 -3.17 0.99 1.66
CA HIS A 227 -4.28 1.92 1.89
C HIS A 227 -4.73 2.62 0.59
N MET A 228 -3.79 3.14 -0.22
CA MET A 228 -4.13 3.78 -1.49
C MET A 228 -4.84 2.81 -2.45
N LEU A 229 -4.30 1.60 -2.62
CA LEU A 229 -4.91 0.58 -3.45
C LEU A 229 -6.29 0.18 -2.94
N HIS A 230 -6.44 0.06 -1.61
CA HIS A 230 -7.74 -0.18 -0.96
C HIS A 230 -8.75 0.90 -1.32
N CYS A 231 -8.37 2.17 -1.29
CA CYS A 231 -9.26 3.26 -1.70
C CYS A 231 -9.64 3.15 -3.18
N TYR A 232 -8.68 2.94 -4.08
CA TYR A 232 -8.98 2.78 -5.51
C TYR A 232 -9.88 1.57 -5.81
N ALA A 233 -9.66 0.44 -5.13
CA ALA A 233 -10.46 -0.78 -5.29
C ALA A 233 -11.95 -0.58 -4.97
N ARG A 234 -12.29 0.47 -4.22
CA ARG A 234 -13.65 0.77 -3.76
C ARG A 234 -14.34 1.90 -4.52
N LEU A 235 -13.63 2.63 -5.37
CA LEU A 235 -14.20 3.78 -6.09
C LEU A 235 -15.15 3.34 -7.21
N ASP A 236 -14.82 2.27 -7.93
CA ASP A 236 -15.65 1.76 -9.02
C ASP A 236 -15.60 0.22 -9.03
N TRP A 237 -16.76 -0.41 -9.22
CA TRP A 237 -16.89 -1.86 -9.16
C TRP A 237 -16.05 -2.58 -10.23
N ARG A 238 -15.72 -1.90 -11.33
CA ARG A 238 -14.94 -2.44 -12.45
C ARG A 238 -13.45 -2.59 -12.13
N VAL A 239 -12.94 -1.92 -11.09
CA VAL A 239 -11.50 -1.87 -10.77
C VAL A 239 -10.97 -3.23 -10.34
N ARG A 240 -11.60 -3.83 -9.33
CA ARG A 240 -11.17 -5.13 -8.76
C ARG A 240 -11.16 -6.26 -9.80
N PRO A 241 -12.23 -6.52 -10.56
CA PRO A 241 -12.22 -7.55 -11.59
C PRO A 241 -11.19 -7.28 -12.69
N LEU A 242 -11.00 -6.02 -13.10
CA LEU A 242 -9.99 -5.67 -14.10
C LEU A 242 -8.56 -5.93 -13.61
N VAL A 243 -8.23 -5.51 -12.38
CA VAL A 243 -6.91 -5.76 -11.78
C VAL A 243 -6.65 -7.26 -11.64
N VAL A 244 -7.64 -8.03 -11.18
CA VAL A 244 -7.52 -9.49 -11.01
C VAL A 244 -7.35 -10.19 -12.37
N ALA A 245 -8.13 -9.82 -13.38
CA ALA A 245 -8.01 -10.40 -14.72
C ALA A 245 -6.62 -10.13 -15.33
N ILE A 246 -6.12 -8.89 -15.24
CA ILE A 246 -4.77 -8.56 -15.70
C ILE A 246 -3.69 -9.29 -14.89
N LYS A 247 -3.85 -9.42 -13.57
CA LYS A 247 -2.91 -10.16 -12.72
C LYS A 247 -2.80 -11.63 -13.15
N LEU A 248 -3.94 -12.30 -13.34
CA LEU A 248 -4.01 -13.71 -13.74
C LEU A 248 -3.50 -13.91 -15.17
N TRP A 249 -3.89 -13.03 -16.10
CA TRP A 249 -3.38 -13.00 -17.48
C TRP A 249 -1.85 -12.87 -17.49
N ALA A 250 -1.29 -11.93 -16.72
CA ALA A 250 0.15 -11.74 -16.64
C ALA A 250 0.87 -12.94 -16.00
N GLN A 251 0.26 -13.62 -15.01
CA GLN A 251 0.79 -14.86 -14.44
C GLN A 251 0.81 -15.99 -15.49
N SER A 252 -0.31 -16.21 -16.20
CA SER A 252 -0.41 -17.26 -17.23
C SER A 252 0.56 -17.07 -18.40
N ASN A 253 1.03 -15.84 -18.61
CA ASN A 253 2.03 -15.49 -19.62
C ASN A 253 3.45 -15.35 -19.04
N ALA A 254 3.69 -15.74 -17.78
CA ALA A 254 4.99 -15.67 -17.10
C ALA A 254 5.62 -14.26 -17.08
N ILE A 255 4.81 -13.20 -17.01
CA ILE A 255 5.24 -11.79 -16.94
C ILE A 255 4.81 -11.10 -15.63
N ASN A 256 4.50 -11.88 -14.60
CA ASN A 256 4.11 -11.42 -13.26
C ASN A 256 5.00 -12.02 -12.14
N ASP A 257 6.32 -11.95 -12.32
CA ASP A 257 7.30 -12.39 -11.33
C ASP A 257 8.55 -11.49 -11.35
N ALA A 258 8.59 -10.57 -10.39
CA ALA A 258 9.71 -9.64 -10.25
C ALA A 258 11.02 -10.31 -9.81
N LYS A 259 10.96 -11.49 -9.17
CA LYS A 259 12.19 -12.25 -8.81
C LYS A 259 12.84 -12.81 -10.08
N ASN A 260 12.02 -13.21 -11.04
CA ASN A 260 12.44 -13.67 -12.37
C ASN A 260 12.48 -12.52 -13.40
N MET A 261 12.81 -11.30 -12.95
CA MET A 261 13.11 -10.13 -13.82
C MET A 261 11.93 -9.62 -14.65
N THR A 262 10.69 -9.96 -14.31
CA THR A 262 9.48 -9.43 -14.97
C THR A 262 8.74 -8.44 -14.07
N VAL A 263 7.47 -8.11 -14.38
CA VAL A 263 6.71 -7.06 -13.71
C VAL A 263 6.11 -7.60 -12.40
N SER A 264 6.06 -6.78 -11.35
CA SER A 264 5.42 -7.18 -10.09
C SER A 264 3.89 -7.05 -10.16
N SER A 265 3.16 -7.81 -9.33
CA SER A 265 1.70 -7.67 -9.20
C SER A 265 1.29 -6.26 -8.76
N TYR A 266 2.11 -5.59 -7.95
CA TYR A 266 1.88 -4.19 -7.57
C TYR A 266 2.00 -3.25 -8.78
N SER A 267 3.03 -3.41 -9.60
CA SER A 267 3.23 -2.64 -10.82
C SER A 267 2.09 -2.83 -11.83
N TRP A 268 1.58 -4.06 -12.00
CA TRP A 268 0.39 -4.31 -12.83
C TRP A 268 -0.85 -3.58 -12.29
N ALA A 269 -1.08 -3.59 -10.97
CA ALA A 269 -2.19 -2.85 -10.37
C ALA A 269 -2.05 -1.33 -10.61
N LEU A 270 -0.85 -0.77 -10.49
CA LEU A 270 -0.59 0.65 -10.79
C LEU A 270 -0.86 0.98 -12.26
N MET A 271 -0.46 0.10 -13.19
CA MET A 271 -0.75 0.27 -14.61
C MET A 271 -2.26 0.29 -14.89
N VAL A 272 -3.02 -0.61 -14.28
CA VAL A 272 -4.48 -0.62 -14.43
C VAL A 272 -5.09 0.67 -13.88
N ILE A 273 -4.68 1.11 -12.67
CA ILE A 273 -5.20 2.35 -12.07
C ILE A 273 -4.87 3.56 -12.96
N HIS A 274 -3.63 3.67 -13.44
CA HIS A 274 -3.23 4.74 -14.35
C HIS A 274 -4.05 4.76 -15.65
N PHE A 275 -4.27 3.60 -16.25
CA PHE A 275 -5.13 3.48 -17.44
C PHE A 275 -6.56 3.97 -17.15
N LEU A 276 -7.12 3.61 -16.00
CA LEU A 276 -8.44 4.06 -15.59
C LEU A 276 -8.49 5.56 -15.25
N GLN A 277 -7.35 6.18 -14.89
CA GLN A 277 -7.24 7.61 -14.61
C GLN A 277 -7.09 8.48 -15.87
N CYS A 278 -6.33 8.02 -16.87
CA CYS A 278 -5.99 8.88 -18.02
C CYS A 278 -5.85 8.15 -19.36
N GLY A 279 -6.05 6.83 -19.40
CA GLY A 279 -6.06 6.03 -20.62
C GLY A 279 -7.44 5.92 -21.27
N VAL A 280 -8.51 6.27 -20.55
CA VAL A 280 -9.89 6.31 -21.04
C VAL A 280 -10.51 7.67 -20.82
N THR A 281 -11.50 8.03 -21.64
CA THR A 281 -12.24 9.30 -21.53
C THR A 281 -13.74 9.03 -21.70
N PRO A 282 -14.60 9.46 -20.75
CA PRO A 282 -14.26 10.04 -19.42
C PRO A 282 -13.40 9.09 -18.57
N PRO A 283 -12.63 9.60 -17.58
CA PRO A 283 -11.85 8.73 -16.70
C PRO A 283 -12.75 7.88 -15.79
N VAL A 284 -12.35 6.64 -15.55
CA VAL A 284 -13.03 5.75 -14.58
C VAL A 284 -12.65 6.12 -13.15
N LEU A 285 -11.36 6.40 -12.93
CA LEU A 285 -10.82 6.73 -11.61
C LEU A 285 -10.32 8.17 -11.54
N PRO A 286 -10.45 8.85 -10.40
CA PRO A 286 -9.85 10.16 -10.20
C PRO A 286 -8.39 10.02 -9.73
N CYS A 287 -7.70 11.15 -9.55
CA CYS A 287 -6.39 11.18 -8.90
C CYS A 287 -6.54 11.43 -7.39
N LEU A 288 -6.34 10.40 -6.56
CA LEU A 288 -6.51 10.52 -5.10
C LEU A 288 -5.52 11.48 -4.44
N HIS A 289 -4.28 11.54 -4.92
CA HIS A 289 -3.27 12.47 -4.40
C HIS A 289 -3.61 13.94 -4.71
N GLY A 290 -4.26 14.18 -5.86
CA GLY A 290 -4.78 15.51 -6.20
C GLY A 290 -6.05 15.87 -5.44
N MET A 291 -6.96 14.91 -5.25
CA MET A 291 -8.23 15.14 -4.53
C MET A 291 -8.06 15.28 -3.02
N MET A 292 -7.09 14.56 -2.43
CA MET A 292 -6.92 14.45 -0.99
C MET A 292 -5.44 14.53 -0.58
N PRO A 293 -4.76 15.66 -0.85
CA PRO A 293 -3.34 15.82 -0.60
C PRO A 293 -2.99 15.60 0.88
N GLU A 294 -3.84 16.03 1.81
CA GLU A 294 -3.62 15.87 3.26
C GLU A 294 -3.51 14.41 3.71
N LYS A 295 -4.15 13.49 2.98
CA LYS A 295 -4.12 12.05 3.29
C LYS A 295 -2.97 11.33 2.60
N PHE A 296 -2.72 11.64 1.32
CA PHE A 296 -1.77 10.86 0.51
C PHE A 296 -0.39 11.50 0.39
N ASN A 297 -0.27 12.83 0.54
CA ASN A 297 1.02 13.53 0.45
C ASN A 297 1.69 13.73 1.84
N SER A 298 1.01 13.38 2.93
CA SER A 298 1.55 13.54 4.28
C SER A 298 2.70 12.57 4.53
N GLU A 299 3.86 13.11 4.94
CA GLU A 299 5.04 12.35 5.35
C GLU A 299 4.97 11.84 6.80
N ILE A 300 3.85 12.09 7.49
CA ILE A 300 3.74 11.69 8.90
C ILE A 300 3.63 10.17 8.98
N GLU A 301 4.69 9.53 9.47
CA GLU A 301 4.71 8.11 9.84
C GLU A 301 3.75 7.85 11.01
N ASN A 302 2.46 7.74 10.68
CA ASN A 302 1.45 7.44 11.66
C ASN A 302 1.47 5.95 11.96
N HIS A 303 2.09 5.56 13.08
CA HIS A 303 1.98 4.22 13.67
C HIS A 303 0.53 3.82 14.06
N THR A 304 -0.44 4.69 13.76
CA THR A 304 -1.88 4.54 13.97
C THR A 304 -2.66 4.53 12.66
N MET A 305 -1.99 4.53 11.49
CA MET A 305 -2.67 4.57 10.19
C MET A 305 -3.58 3.35 10.04
N ASP A 306 -4.81 3.61 9.65
CA ASP A 306 -5.80 2.57 9.41
C ASP A 306 -5.79 2.20 7.93
N VAL A 307 -5.30 0.99 7.60
CA VAL A 307 -5.14 0.53 6.21
C VAL A 307 -6.46 0.47 5.45
N GLN A 308 -7.58 0.29 6.16
CA GLN A 308 -8.92 0.24 5.56
C GLN A 308 -9.76 1.45 6.01
N GLU A 309 -9.12 2.59 6.27
CA GLU A 309 -9.84 3.82 6.60
C GLU A 309 -10.87 4.11 5.51
N GLU A 310 -12.12 4.32 5.92
CA GLU A 310 -13.13 4.81 4.99
C GLU A 310 -12.96 6.31 4.80
N ILE A 311 -12.67 6.72 3.57
CA ILE A 311 -12.57 8.14 3.27
C ILE A 311 -13.95 8.65 2.86
N ALA A 312 -14.58 9.47 3.71
CA ALA A 312 -15.95 9.97 3.51
C ALA A 312 -16.16 10.62 2.13
N SER A 313 -15.19 11.37 1.62
CA SER A 313 -15.26 12.01 0.30
C SER A 313 -15.26 11.03 -0.88
N THR A 314 -14.84 9.78 -0.67
CA THR A 314 -14.87 8.73 -1.71
C THR A 314 -16.17 7.93 -1.72
N LYS A 315 -17.01 8.02 -0.67
CA LYS A 315 -18.23 7.20 -0.55
C LYS A 315 -19.26 7.45 -1.64
N ASN A 316 -19.33 8.69 -2.14
CA ASN A 316 -20.31 9.10 -3.15
C ASN A 316 -19.66 9.31 -4.52
N PHE A 317 -18.45 8.79 -4.73
CA PHE A 317 -17.83 8.89 -6.04
C PHE A 317 -18.60 8.03 -7.05
N THR A 318 -18.88 8.62 -8.20
CA THR A 318 -19.47 7.93 -9.35
C THR A 318 -18.70 8.32 -10.59
N SER A 319 -18.30 7.34 -11.39
CA SER A 319 -17.67 7.60 -12.68
C SER A 319 -18.71 7.92 -13.74
N ASP A 320 -18.43 8.94 -14.57
CA ASP A 320 -19.19 9.24 -15.79
C ASP A 320 -18.84 8.30 -16.95
N ASN A 321 -17.80 7.47 -16.81
CA ASN A 321 -17.39 6.52 -17.84
C ASN A 321 -18.36 5.34 -17.91
N SER A 322 -18.87 5.07 -19.12
CA SER A 322 -19.84 4.02 -19.39
C SER A 322 -19.26 2.76 -20.04
N MET A 323 -17.94 2.64 -20.20
CA MET A 323 -17.32 1.47 -20.82
C MET A 323 -17.55 0.21 -19.98
N SER A 324 -17.95 -0.87 -20.63
CA SER A 324 -18.10 -2.20 -20.04
C SER A 324 -16.75 -2.78 -19.60
N LEU A 325 -16.78 -3.87 -18.80
CA LEU A 325 -15.56 -4.54 -18.36
C LEU A 325 -14.73 -5.07 -19.53
N GLY A 326 -15.37 -5.66 -20.54
CA GLY A 326 -14.69 -6.18 -21.72
C GLY A 326 -14.03 -5.07 -22.55
N GLU A 327 -14.66 -3.90 -22.66
CA GLU A 327 -14.07 -2.73 -23.30
C GLU A 327 -12.86 -2.21 -22.52
N LEU A 328 -12.94 -2.14 -21.20
CA LEU A 328 -11.83 -1.70 -20.36
C LEU A 328 -10.64 -2.66 -20.41
N LEU A 329 -10.88 -3.98 -20.39
CA LEU A 329 -9.83 -4.98 -20.54
C LEU A 329 -9.13 -4.85 -21.90
N THR A 330 -9.90 -4.74 -22.97
CA THR A 330 -9.35 -4.58 -24.32
C THR A 330 -8.63 -3.24 -24.47
N GLY A 331 -9.22 -2.16 -23.94
CA GLY A 331 -8.64 -0.82 -23.95
C GLY A 331 -7.34 -0.73 -23.16
N PHE A 332 -7.20 -1.46 -22.06
CA PHE A 332 -5.94 -1.55 -21.31
C PHE A 332 -4.83 -2.14 -22.17
N LEU A 333 -5.09 -3.27 -22.84
CA LEU A 333 -4.11 -3.93 -23.71
C LEU A 333 -3.76 -3.04 -24.90
N GLN A 334 -4.75 -2.37 -25.50
CA GLN A 334 -4.53 -1.40 -26.57
C GLN A 334 -3.63 -0.26 -26.10
N TYR A 335 -3.99 0.39 -24.99
CA TYR A 335 -3.31 1.55 -24.44
C TYR A 335 -1.82 1.27 -24.25
N TYR A 336 -1.50 0.13 -23.62
CA TYR A 336 -0.11 -0.26 -23.36
C TYR A 336 0.61 -0.87 -24.57
N SER A 337 -0.09 -1.41 -25.56
CA SER A 337 0.54 -1.80 -26.83
C SER A 337 1.15 -0.60 -27.57
N THR A 338 0.50 0.57 -27.48
CA THR A 338 0.89 1.81 -28.16
C THR A 338 1.52 2.87 -27.25
N PHE A 339 1.69 2.59 -25.96
CA PHE A 339 2.22 3.56 -24.99
C PHE A 339 3.66 3.96 -25.36
N ASN A 340 3.97 5.26 -25.31
CA ASN A 340 5.33 5.74 -25.60
C ASN A 340 6.24 5.60 -24.36
N TYR A 341 6.75 4.39 -24.17
CA TYR A 341 7.67 4.02 -23.09
C TYR A 341 9.04 4.72 -23.13
N ASN A 342 9.38 5.39 -24.24
CA ASN A 342 10.66 6.11 -24.35
C ASN A 342 10.57 7.53 -23.81
N GLU A 343 9.37 8.11 -23.78
CA GLU A 343 9.15 9.49 -23.36
C GLU A 343 8.45 9.58 -22.01
N TYR A 344 7.54 8.64 -21.71
CA TYR A 344 6.66 8.76 -20.56
C TYR A 344 6.83 7.65 -19.53
N ALA A 345 6.77 8.05 -18.26
CA ALA A 345 6.55 7.21 -17.11
C ALA A 345 5.05 7.19 -16.74
N ILE A 346 4.67 6.12 -16.06
CA ILE A 346 3.31 5.86 -15.56
C ILE A 346 3.24 6.41 -14.13
N SER A 347 2.34 7.35 -13.86
CA SER A 347 2.19 7.95 -12.51
C SER A 347 0.74 7.99 -12.07
N VAL A 348 0.42 7.13 -11.09
CA VAL A 348 -0.86 7.13 -10.38
C VAL A 348 -1.00 8.34 -9.45
N ARG A 349 0.13 8.88 -8.98
CA ARG A 349 0.19 10.04 -8.09
C ARG A 349 -0.23 11.32 -8.79
N THR A 350 0.14 11.51 -10.05
CA THR A 350 -0.33 12.66 -10.83
C THR A 350 -1.59 12.34 -11.64
N GLY A 351 -1.93 11.05 -11.78
CA GLY A 351 -3.04 10.59 -12.60
C GLY A 351 -2.81 10.89 -14.09
N CYS A 352 -1.55 10.93 -14.52
CA CYS A 352 -1.18 11.27 -15.89
C CYS A 352 0.16 10.65 -16.30
N ARG A 353 0.50 10.84 -17.58
CA ARG A 353 1.81 10.49 -18.16
C ARG A 353 2.82 11.57 -17.77
N LEU A 354 3.91 11.19 -17.11
CA LEU A 354 5.00 12.12 -16.77
C LEU A 354 6.19 11.91 -17.71
N PRO A 355 6.90 12.95 -18.15
CA PRO A 355 8.17 12.77 -18.85
C PRO A 355 9.15 11.94 -17.99
N ILE A 356 9.80 10.94 -18.58
CA ILE A 356 10.68 10.02 -17.83
C ILE A 356 11.78 10.77 -17.11
N ASP A 357 12.33 11.83 -17.71
CA ASP A 357 13.40 12.62 -17.10
C ASP A 357 12.96 13.33 -15.81
N GLU A 358 11.69 13.75 -15.71
CA GLU A 358 11.15 14.32 -14.46
C GLU A 358 11.21 13.30 -13.32
N CYS A 359 10.80 12.06 -13.58
CA CYS A 359 10.85 11.00 -12.59
C CYS A 359 12.28 10.50 -12.32
N ARG A 360 13.08 10.36 -13.38
CA ARG A 360 14.47 9.88 -13.33
C ARG A 360 15.36 10.78 -12.49
N PHE A 361 15.18 12.10 -12.59
CA PHE A 361 15.97 13.09 -11.87
C PHE A 361 15.27 13.66 -10.62
N GLN A 362 14.11 13.10 -10.23
CA GLN A 362 13.43 13.46 -9.00
C GLN A 362 14.32 13.22 -7.79
N LYS A 363 14.50 14.25 -6.97
CA LYS A 363 15.31 14.19 -5.74
C LYS A 363 14.55 13.44 -4.65
N ALA A 364 14.79 12.14 -4.53
CA ALA A 364 14.25 11.31 -3.46
C ALA A 364 15.31 10.32 -2.92
N PRO A 365 15.30 9.96 -1.62
CA PRO A 365 16.42 9.23 -0.98
C PRO A 365 16.75 7.87 -1.60
N LYS A 366 15.75 7.18 -2.15
CA LYS A 366 15.89 5.83 -2.72
C LYS A 366 15.84 5.80 -4.25
N ASN A 367 15.68 6.95 -4.89
CA ASN A 367 15.54 7.05 -6.33
C ASN A 367 16.92 6.91 -7.01
N ASP A 368 17.01 6.00 -7.96
CA ASP A 368 18.22 5.70 -8.71
C ASP A 368 17.94 5.91 -10.20
N PRO A 369 18.56 6.93 -10.84
CA PRO A 369 18.36 7.23 -12.25
C PRO A 369 18.57 6.04 -13.20
N HIS A 370 19.44 5.08 -12.84
CA HIS A 370 19.73 3.91 -13.68
C HIS A 370 18.58 2.91 -13.75
N GLN A 371 17.58 3.03 -12.87
CA GLN A 371 16.40 2.16 -12.82
C GLN A 371 15.31 2.62 -13.80
N TRP A 372 15.43 3.79 -14.42
CA TRP A 372 14.43 4.39 -15.31
C TRP A 372 14.77 4.17 -16.79
N LYS A 373 14.81 2.90 -17.22
CA LYS A 373 15.26 2.51 -18.57
C LYS A 373 14.13 2.16 -19.53
N TYR A 374 13.38 1.09 -19.25
CA TYR A 374 12.45 0.49 -20.20
C TYR A 374 10.99 0.65 -19.78
N LEU A 375 10.59 -0.04 -18.71
CA LEU A 375 9.28 0.14 -18.09
C LEU A 375 9.43 1.05 -16.87
N CYS A 376 8.87 2.26 -16.96
CA CYS A 376 8.98 3.31 -15.96
C CYS A 376 7.63 3.52 -15.27
N ILE A 377 7.51 3.09 -14.02
CA ILE A 377 6.30 3.23 -13.20
C ILE A 377 6.69 3.90 -11.88
N GLU A 378 6.24 5.13 -11.68
CA GLU A 378 6.52 5.90 -10.47
C GLU A 378 5.83 5.29 -9.24
N GLU A 379 6.62 5.08 -8.18
CA GLU A 379 6.13 4.76 -6.85
C GLU A 379 5.49 6.02 -6.22
N PRO A 380 4.18 6.00 -5.87
CA PRO A 380 3.46 7.22 -5.48
C PRO A 380 3.94 7.95 -4.22
N PHE A 381 4.71 7.29 -3.34
CA PHE A 381 5.14 7.87 -2.06
C PHE A 381 6.65 8.04 -1.94
N ASP A 382 7.46 7.14 -2.52
CA ASP A 382 8.92 7.22 -2.45
C ASP A 382 9.63 7.60 -3.77
N PHE A 383 8.84 7.81 -4.83
CA PHE A 383 9.29 8.26 -6.14
C PHE A 383 10.35 7.37 -6.80
N THR A 384 10.42 6.09 -6.42
CA THR A 384 11.28 5.11 -7.11
C THR A 384 10.57 4.51 -8.32
N ASN A 385 11.29 3.76 -9.16
CA ASN A 385 10.66 2.95 -10.21
C ASN A 385 10.23 1.58 -9.64
N THR A 386 8.92 1.30 -9.66
CA THR A 386 8.38 -0.01 -9.20
C THR A 386 8.72 -1.14 -10.17
N ALA A 387 8.91 -0.84 -11.46
CA ALA A 387 9.26 -1.81 -12.50
C ALA A 387 10.78 -1.95 -12.73
N ARG A 388 11.60 -1.60 -11.73
CA ARG A 388 13.07 -1.71 -11.80
C ARG A 388 13.60 -3.13 -12.05
N SER A 389 12.77 -4.17 -11.84
CA SER A 389 13.10 -5.56 -12.18
C SER A 389 13.15 -5.80 -13.69
N VAL A 390 12.45 -4.99 -14.49
CA VAL A 390 12.46 -5.03 -15.96
C VAL A 390 13.63 -4.20 -16.48
N TYR A 391 14.85 -4.68 -16.21
CA TYR A 391 16.09 -4.00 -16.60
C TYR A 391 16.71 -4.56 -17.88
N ASP A 392 16.17 -5.68 -18.39
CA ASP A 392 16.62 -6.34 -19.62
C ASP A 392 15.72 -5.94 -20.81
N LEU A 393 16.34 -5.66 -21.95
CA LEU A 393 15.65 -5.17 -23.14
C LEU A 393 14.79 -6.25 -23.81
N ASP A 394 15.25 -7.49 -23.80
CA ASP A 394 14.55 -8.59 -24.46
C ASP A 394 13.34 -9.03 -23.63
N VAL A 395 13.47 -9.03 -22.29
CA VAL A 395 12.32 -9.18 -21.38
C VAL A 395 11.29 -8.08 -21.60
N PHE A 396 11.73 -6.81 -21.71
CA PHE A 396 10.82 -5.70 -21.98
C PHE A 396 10.09 -5.84 -23.33
N ARG A 397 10.82 -6.19 -24.40
CA ARG A 397 10.23 -6.46 -25.73
C ARG A 397 9.24 -7.62 -25.68
N HIS A 398 9.58 -8.67 -24.93
CA HIS A 398 8.71 -9.83 -24.74
C HIS A 398 7.39 -9.43 -24.07
N ILE A 399 7.43 -8.65 -22.99
CA ILE A 399 6.23 -8.11 -22.31
C ILE A 399 5.36 -7.31 -23.30
N LYS A 400 5.96 -6.38 -24.06
CA LYS A 400 5.23 -5.58 -25.06
C LYS A 400 4.58 -6.44 -26.15
N ASN A 401 5.29 -7.47 -26.61
CA ASN A 401 4.78 -8.38 -27.61
C ASN A 401 3.59 -9.21 -27.08
N ILE A 402 3.64 -9.68 -25.83
CA ILE A 402 2.51 -10.36 -25.19
C ILE A 402 1.29 -9.44 -25.07
N ILE A 403 1.47 -8.19 -24.63
CA ILE A 403 0.40 -7.18 -24.57
C ILE A 403 -0.24 -7.00 -25.95
N THR A 404 0.58 -6.80 -26.98
CA THR A 404 0.12 -6.54 -28.36
C THR A 404 -0.65 -7.74 -28.93
N LYS A 405 -0.08 -8.95 -28.81
CA LYS A 405 -0.74 -10.18 -29.28
C LYS A 405 -2.06 -10.44 -28.54
N SER A 406 -2.10 -10.17 -27.24
CA SER A 406 -3.32 -10.33 -26.44
C SER A 406 -4.40 -9.32 -26.87
N PHE A 407 -4.00 -8.08 -27.18
CA PHE A 407 -4.91 -7.08 -27.73
C PHE A 407 -5.50 -7.51 -29.08
N ASP A 408 -4.65 -7.95 -30.01
CA ASP A 408 -5.09 -8.38 -31.34
C ASP A 408 -6.06 -9.56 -31.25
N GLU A 409 -5.73 -10.55 -30.41
CA GLU A 409 -6.54 -11.74 -30.22
C GLU A 409 -7.89 -11.44 -29.55
N LEU A 410 -7.89 -10.58 -28.53
CA LEU A 410 -9.10 -10.20 -27.81
C LEU A 410 -10.02 -9.32 -28.68
N THR A 411 -9.45 -8.45 -29.50
CA THR A 411 -10.22 -7.64 -30.47
C THR A 411 -10.91 -8.52 -31.51
N ARG A 412 -10.19 -9.53 -32.02
CA ARG A 412 -10.69 -10.49 -33.01
C ARG A 412 -11.78 -11.39 -32.45
N THR A 413 -11.59 -11.92 -31.24
CA THR A 413 -12.43 -13.01 -30.72
C THR A 413 -13.43 -12.58 -29.67
N LYS A 414 -13.09 -11.57 -28.86
CA LYS A 414 -13.82 -11.15 -27.66
C LYS A 414 -13.99 -12.28 -26.64
N MET A 415 -13.07 -13.25 -26.66
CA MET A 415 -13.10 -14.43 -25.79
C MET A 415 -11.93 -14.37 -24.80
N LEU A 416 -12.24 -14.35 -23.49
CA LEU A 416 -11.22 -14.31 -22.45
C LEU A 416 -10.28 -15.52 -22.51
N ASN A 417 -10.83 -16.71 -22.78
CA ASN A 417 -10.11 -17.98 -22.79
C ASN A 417 -8.93 -18.01 -23.78
N ASN A 418 -8.93 -17.12 -24.78
CA ASN A 418 -7.89 -17.08 -25.79
C ASN A 418 -6.62 -16.37 -25.31
N ILE A 419 -6.73 -15.54 -24.26
CA ILE A 419 -5.59 -14.83 -23.65
C ILE A 419 -5.34 -15.29 -22.22
N LEU A 420 -6.35 -15.85 -21.55
CA LEU A 420 -6.30 -16.37 -20.20
C LEU A 420 -7.02 -17.72 -20.16
N PRO A 421 -6.30 -18.85 -20.28
CA PRO A 421 -6.93 -20.16 -20.20
C PRO A 421 -7.51 -20.38 -18.79
N VAL A 422 -8.80 -20.70 -18.71
CA VAL A 422 -9.57 -20.81 -17.45
C VAL A 422 -9.16 -22.00 -16.58
N ASN A 423 -8.38 -22.94 -17.13
CA ASN A 423 -7.77 -24.04 -16.38
C ASN A 423 -6.46 -23.58 -15.71
N LEU A 424 -6.58 -22.75 -14.68
CA LEU A 424 -5.48 -22.47 -13.73
C LEU A 424 -5.56 -23.42 -12.52
N GLU A 425 -6.00 -24.65 -12.72
CA GLU A 425 -5.76 -25.73 -11.77
C GLU A 425 -4.44 -26.39 -12.20
N GLU A 426 -3.47 -26.42 -11.28
CA GLU A 426 -2.20 -27.19 -11.37
C GLU A 426 -1.03 -26.58 -12.19
N GLN A 427 -0.42 -25.48 -11.74
CA GLN A 427 0.99 -25.17 -12.08
C GLN A 427 1.87 -24.65 -10.93
N GLU A 428 1.48 -24.83 -9.66
CA GLU A 428 2.36 -24.57 -8.51
C GLU A 428 2.61 -25.85 -7.70
N GLN A 429 3.24 -26.83 -8.34
CA GLN A 429 4.02 -27.87 -7.67
C GLN A 429 5.22 -28.22 -8.56
N SER A 430 6.32 -27.48 -8.39
CA SER A 430 7.67 -27.94 -8.74
C SER A 430 8.71 -27.14 -7.98
#